data_AF-A0A6N6VKT9-F1
#
_entry.id   AF-A0A6N6VKT9-F1
#
_cell.length_a   1.000
_cell.length_b   1.000
_cell.length_c   1.000
_cell.angle_alpha   90.00
_cell.angle_beta   90.00
_cell.angle_gamma   90.00
#
_symmetry.space_group_name_H-M   'P 1'
#
loop_
_entity.id
_entity.type
_entity.pdbx_description
1 polymer ?
#
loop_
_entity_poly.entity_id
_entity_poly.type
_entity_poly.pdbx_seq_one_letter_code
_entity_poly.pdbx_strand_id
1 'polypeptide(L)'
;MRGQAGNGQPQHAGARTAGLAANAGELLEADEVGHGGYYEIVVDLDSHSRERLSAAFEALWSHRDLTPGETAVTGVLRRRGKARLPDGALVPALAFTETMRDARGETDYLIFALPMPALEKACSLVADMTPAGGLDPLWRRELEAWLAALGRHVDGCVAFKAAYIGFLPFPIGDVETAEHLFAGGVPAERCVAYLYREDASLEFFPTTHWS
;
A
#
# COMPACT_ATOMS: atom_id res chain seq x y z
N MET A 1 -18.62 -31.82 -33.55
CA MET A 1 -17.63 -31.78 -32.45
C MET A 1 -17.43 -30.33 -32.06
N ARG A 2 -17.98 -29.90 -30.91
CA ARG A 2 -17.79 -28.56 -30.35
C ARG A 2 -16.98 -28.71 -29.07
N GLY A 3 -15.83 -28.05 -29.01
CA GLY A 3 -14.96 -28.03 -27.83
C GLY A 3 -15.54 -27.15 -26.72
N GLN A 4 -15.51 -27.65 -25.50
CA GLN A 4 -15.77 -26.88 -24.29
C GLN A 4 -14.46 -26.18 -23.86
N ALA A 5 -14.54 -24.86 -23.69
CA ALA A 5 -13.52 -24.08 -22.98
C ALA A 5 -13.71 -24.30 -21.47
N GLY A 6 -12.62 -24.64 -20.78
CA GLY A 6 -12.58 -24.78 -19.33
C GLY A 6 -12.56 -23.40 -18.65
N ASN A 7 -13.56 -23.16 -17.81
CA ASN A 7 -13.57 -22.08 -16.82
C ASN A 7 -12.55 -22.39 -15.72
N GLY A 8 -11.39 -21.73 -15.72
CA GLY A 8 -10.52 -21.64 -14.55
C GLY A 8 -11.00 -20.50 -13.65
N GLN A 9 -11.73 -20.81 -12.58
CA GLN A 9 -12.00 -19.85 -11.51
C GLN A 9 -10.72 -19.60 -10.68
N PRO A 10 -10.43 -18.35 -10.25
CA PRO A 10 -9.29 -18.06 -9.40
C PRO A 10 -9.60 -18.46 -7.94
N GLN A 11 -9.04 -19.58 -7.49
CA GLN A 11 -9.21 -20.09 -6.11
C GLN A 11 -8.22 -19.48 -5.09
N HIS A 12 -7.43 -18.46 -5.46
CA HIS A 12 -6.29 -18.00 -4.64
C HIS A 12 -6.47 -16.66 -3.91
N ALA A 13 -7.53 -15.89 -4.18
CA ALA A 13 -7.73 -14.59 -3.53
C ALA A 13 -8.11 -14.72 -2.04
N GLY A 14 -8.89 -15.74 -1.66
CA GLY A 14 -9.49 -15.85 -0.31
C GLY A 14 -8.52 -16.21 0.83
N ALA A 15 -7.38 -16.84 0.53
CA ALA A 15 -6.39 -17.21 1.55
C ALA A 15 -5.42 -16.07 1.91
N ARG A 16 -5.34 -15.01 1.09
CA ARG A 16 -4.29 -13.99 1.16
C ARG A 16 -4.73 -12.70 1.84
N THR A 17 -6.01 -12.33 1.71
CA THR A 17 -6.66 -11.33 2.59
C THR A 17 -6.56 -11.74 4.05
N ALA A 18 -6.55 -13.05 4.34
CA ALA A 18 -6.34 -13.59 5.67
C ALA A 18 -4.90 -13.37 6.19
N GLY A 19 -3.89 -13.28 5.33
CA GLY A 19 -2.49 -13.03 5.72
C GLY A 19 -2.23 -11.59 6.13
N LEU A 20 -2.70 -10.63 5.33
CA LEU A 20 -2.63 -9.20 5.65
C LEU A 20 -3.50 -8.87 6.89
N ALA A 21 -4.70 -9.44 6.98
CA ALA A 21 -5.56 -9.31 8.15
C ALA A 21 -4.98 -10.00 9.40
N ALA A 22 -4.32 -11.15 9.27
CA ALA A 22 -3.63 -11.82 10.38
C ALA A 22 -2.39 -11.04 10.84
N ASN A 23 -1.68 -10.37 9.93
CA ASN A 23 -0.50 -9.57 10.26
C ASN A 23 -0.86 -8.19 10.83
N ALA A 24 -2.02 -7.63 10.45
CA ALA A 24 -2.54 -6.37 10.98
C ALA A 24 -3.32 -6.52 12.30
N GLY A 25 -3.93 -7.68 12.53
CA GLY A 25 -4.87 -7.92 13.63
C GLY A 25 -4.28 -8.01 15.04
N GLU A 26 -2.95 -8.10 15.20
CA GLU A 26 -2.31 -8.19 16.53
C GLU A 26 -2.06 -6.82 17.19
N LEU A 27 -2.03 -5.73 16.43
CA LEU A 27 -1.76 -4.39 16.95
C LEU A 27 -2.94 -3.42 16.84
N LEU A 28 -3.94 -3.73 16.01
CA LEU A 28 -5.09 -2.88 15.80
C LEU A 28 -6.24 -3.27 16.72
N GLU A 29 -6.93 -2.26 17.25
CA GLU A 29 -8.13 -2.47 18.05
C GLU A 29 -9.26 -3.04 17.19
N ALA A 30 -10.22 -3.75 17.80
CA ALA A 30 -11.30 -4.42 17.07
C ALA A 30 -12.16 -3.47 16.22
N ASP A 31 -12.26 -2.19 16.60
CA ASP A 31 -12.96 -1.15 15.85
C ASP A 31 -12.11 -0.49 14.74
N GLU A 32 -10.79 -0.73 14.74
CA GLU A 32 -9.83 -0.35 13.70
C GLU A 32 -9.72 -1.44 12.62
N VAL A 33 -9.95 -2.71 12.97
CA VAL A 33 -10.00 -3.86 12.03
C VAL A 33 -11.35 -3.97 11.29
N GLY A 34 -12.25 -2.99 11.46
CA GLY A 34 -13.61 -3.01 10.92
C GLY A 34 -13.68 -3.42 9.44
N HIS A 35 -14.85 -3.92 9.01
CA HIS A 35 -15.12 -4.60 7.72
C HIS A 35 -14.83 -3.81 6.41
N GLY A 36 -14.08 -2.70 6.46
CA GLY A 36 -13.76 -1.83 5.34
C GLY A 36 -12.36 -1.96 4.75
N GLY A 37 -11.43 -2.71 5.37
CA GLY A 37 -10.05 -2.87 4.85
C GLY A 37 -9.15 -1.64 5.08
N TYR A 38 -8.11 -1.49 4.25
CA TYR A 38 -7.09 -0.45 4.40
C TYR A 38 -6.87 0.32 3.10
N TYR A 39 -6.52 1.60 3.23
CA TYR A 39 -5.89 2.36 2.17
C TYR A 39 -4.38 2.40 2.43
N GLU A 40 -3.58 1.99 1.46
CA GLU A 40 -2.21 1.57 1.70
C GLU A 40 -1.24 2.20 0.72
N ILE A 41 0.03 2.27 1.13
CA ILE A 41 1.18 2.29 0.25
C ILE A 41 2.02 1.04 0.49
N VAL A 42 2.38 0.36 -0.58
CA VAL A 42 3.24 -0.83 -0.58
C VAL A 42 4.49 -0.49 -1.36
N VAL A 43 5.63 -0.42 -0.68
CA VAL A 43 6.94 -0.10 -1.26
C VAL A 43 7.69 -1.40 -1.55
N ASP A 44 8.04 -1.63 -2.81
CA ASP A 44 8.86 -2.76 -3.27
C ASP A 44 10.34 -2.41 -3.07
N LEU A 45 10.96 -3.00 -2.04
CA LEU A 45 12.35 -2.74 -1.66
C LEU A 45 13.36 -3.59 -2.45
N ASP A 46 12.89 -4.32 -3.46
CA ASP A 46 13.65 -5.26 -4.29
C ASP A 46 14.14 -6.46 -3.46
N SER A 47 15.32 -6.99 -3.78
CA SER A 47 15.93 -8.16 -3.13
C SER A 47 15.97 -8.06 -1.59
N HIS A 48 15.74 -9.21 -0.95
CA HIS A 48 15.77 -9.35 0.50
C HIS A 48 17.05 -8.78 1.14
N SER A 49 16.88 -7.86 2.08
CA SER A 49 17.95 -7.30 2.91
C SER A 49 17.37 -6.73 4.19
N ARG A 50 17.72 -7.36 5.31
CA ARG A 50 17.25 -6.94 6.65
C ARG A 50 17.64 -5.50 6.97
N GLU A 51 18.83 -5.09 6.57
CA GLU A 51 19.34 -3.74 6.79
C GLU A 51 18.52 -2.72 6.00
N ARG A 52 18.22 -2.99 4.73
CA ARG A 52 17.38 -2.12 3.89
C ARG A 52 15.95 -2.05 4.41
N LEU A 53 15.37 -3.19 4.78
CA LEU A 53 14.03 -3.29 5.35
C LEU A 53 13.93 -2.51 6.66
N SER A 54 14.89 -2.66 7.57
CA SER A 54 14.94 -1.89 8.81
C SER A 54 15.13 -0.40 8.56
N ALA A 55 16.01 -0.01 7.63
CA ALA A 55 16.27 1.39 7.30
C ALA A 55 15.03 2.05 6.66
N ALA A 56 14.33 1.37 5.76
CA ALA A 56 13.12 1.88 5.13
C ALA A 56 11.99 2.03 6.17
N PHE A 57 11.86 1.05 7.07
CA PHE A 57 10.87 1.09 8.15
C PHE A 57 11.09 2.27 9.09
N GLU A 58 12.32 2.51 9.54
CA GLU A 58 12.63 3.67 10.38
C GLU A 58 12.54 5.00 9.61
N ALA A 59 12.93 5.01 8.33
CA ALA A 59 12.77 6.18 7.47
C ALA A 59 11.30 6.60 7.41
N LEU A 60 10.38 5.67 7.16
CA LEU A 60 8.94 5.93 7.15
C LEU A 60 8.49 6.61 8.45
N TRP A 61 8.77 6.02 9.61
CA TRP A 61 8.34 6.55 10.91
C TRP A 61 9.06 7.81 11.36
N SER A 62 10.15 8.20 10.70
CA SER A 62 10.79 9.51 10.91
C SER A 62 10.09 10.66 10.17
N HIS A 63 9.11 10.36 9.30
CA HIS A 63 8.34 11.38 8.61
C HIS A 63 7.53 12.21 9.62
N ARG A 64 7.55 13.54 9.47
CA ARG A 64 6.95 14.50 10.41
C ARG A 64 5.45 14.33 10.64
N ASP A 65 4.74 13.74 9.67
CA ASP A 65 3.29 13.51 9.75
C ASP A 65 2.96 12.21 10.48
N LEU A 66 3.96 11.39 10.83
CA LEU A 66 3.77 10.16 11.57
C LEU A 66 4.24 10.34 13.02
N THR A 67 3.45 9.81 13.95
CA THR A 67 3.82 9.69 15.36
C THR A 67 3.93 8.21 15.69
N PRO A 68 5.14 7.69 15.95
CA PRO A 68 5.31 6.29 16.29
C PRO A 68 4.65 5.98 17.64
N GLY A 69 4.04 4.80 17.74
CA GLY A 69 3.48 4.27 18.97
C GLY A 69 4.09 2.90 19.30
N GLU A 70 3.22 1.93 19.56
CA GLU A 70 3.62 0.58 19.94
C GLU A 70 4.34 -0.16 18.79
N THR A 71 5.44 -0.83 19.13
CA THR A 71 6.22 -1.64 18.19
C THR A 71 6.18 -3.09 18.64
N ALA A 72 5.80 -4.00 17.76
CA ALA A 72 5.96 -5.44 17.95
C ALA A 72 7.06 -5.95 17.02
N VAL A 73 7.98 -6.74 17.58
CA VAL A 73 9.07 -7.37 16.82
C VAL A 73 8.92 -8.88 16.94
N THR A 74 8.16 -9.48 16.03
CA THR A 74 7.90 -10.93 15.97
C THR A 74 8.37 -11.48 14.62
N GLY A 75 9.68 -11.46 14.36
CA GLY A 75 10.27 -11.87 13.07
C GLY A 75 10.00 -10.91 11.91
N VAL A 76 8.89 -10.16 11.98
CA VAL A 76 8.48 -9.05 11.12
C VAL A 76 8.53 -7.76 11.94
N LEU A 77 9.02 -6.66 11.36
CA LEU A 77 8.91 -5.35 11.97
C LEU A 77 7.47 -4.87 11.84
N ARG A 78 6.85 -4.50 12.96
CA ARG A 78 5.50 -3.92 12.99
C ARG A 78 5.45 -2.76 13.95
N ARG A 79 4.75 -1.69 13.57
CA ARG A 79 4.54 -0.53 14.42
C ARG A 79 3.17 0.04 14.17
N ARG A 80 2.43 0.26 15.24
CA ARG A 80 1.20 1.06 15.26
C ARG A 80 1.55 2.46 15.74
N GLY A 81 0.91 3.45 15.15
CA GLY A 81 1.08 4.84 15.53
C GLY A 81 -0.10 5.66 15.05
N LYS A 82 0.16 6.95 14.81
CA LYS A 82 -0.83 7.87 14.27
C LYS A 82 -0.26 8.57 13.04
N ALA A 83 -1.13 8.83 12.07
CA ALA A 83 -0.85 9.66 10.91
C ALA A 83 -1.65 10.96 10.99
N ARG A 84 -0.99 12.09 10.73
CA ARG A 84 -1.62 13.38 10.48
C ARG A 84 -1.88 13.51 8.99
N LEU A 85 -3.15 13.50 8.62
CA LEU A 85 -3.60 13.68 7.23
C LEU A 85 -3.44 15.13 6.77
N PRO A 86 -3.52 15.41 5.46
CA PRO A 86 -3.40 16.77 4.91
C PRO A 86 -4.38 17.79 5.50
N ASP A 87 -5.59 17.36 5.87
CA ASP A 87 -6.61 18.20 6.52
C ASP A 87 -6.35 18.42 8.03
N GLY A 88 -5.26 17.84 8.56
CA GLY A 88 -4.86 17.91 9.96
C GLY A 88 -5.46 16.82 10.85
N ALA A 89 -6.37 15.97 10.33
CA ALA A 89 -6.97 14.88 11.08
C ALA A 89 -5.90 13.87 11.53
N LEU A 90 -6.09 13.30 12.72
CA LEU A 90 -5.22 12.26 13.26
C LEU A 90 -5.93 10.92 13.17
N VAL A 91 -5.37 9.98 12.42
CA VAL A 91 -5.88 8.62 12.26
C VAL A 91 -4.89 7.59 12.78
N PRO A 92 -5.36 6.45 13.32
CA PRO A 92 -4.50 5.29 13.53
C PRO A 92 -3.82 4.88 12.23
N ALA A 93 -2.57 4.47 12.35
CA ALA A 93 -1.80 3.97 11.22
C ALA A 93 -0.98 2.76 11.63
N LEU A 94 -0.82 1.82 10.70
CA LEU A 94 -0.02 0.63 10.88
C LEU A 94 1.07 0.60 9.80
N ALA A 95 2.29 0.23 10.19
CA ALA A 95 3.30 -0.15 9.23
C ALA A 95 3.87 -1.51 9.59
N PHE A 96 4.17 -2.31 8.58
CA PHE A 96 4.81 -3.59 8.75
C PHE A 96 5.63 -3.95 7.51
N THR A 97 6.47 -4.97 7.65
CA THR A 97 7.34 -5.45 6.58
C THR A 97 6.96 -6.87 6.18
N GLU A 98 7.01 -7.21 4.91
CA GLU A 98 6.79 -8.58 4.46
C GLU A 98 7.88 -9.00 3.48
N THR A 99 8.34 -10.25 3.59
CA THR A 99 9.21 -10.85 2.59
C THR A 99 8.37 -11.85 1.81
N MET A 100 8.27 -11.67 0.50
CA MET A 100 7.52 -12.57 -0.38
C MET A 100 8.46 -13.25 -1.35
N ARG A 101 8.11 -14.47 -1.75
CA ARG A 101 8.80 -15.17 -2.83
C ARG A 101 8.08 -14.92 -4.15
N ASP A 102 8.77 -14.31 -5.11
CA ASP A 102 8.27 -14.01 -6.46
C ASP A 102 9.28 -14.48 -7.54
N ALA A 103 9.08 -14.11 -8.81
CA ALA A 103 10.00 -14.46 -9.91
C ALA A 103 11.43 -13.91 -9.75
N ARG A 104 11.65 -12.88 -8.91
CA ARG A 104 12.97 -12.30 -8.58
C ARG A 104 13.64 -13.02 -7.40
N GLY A 105 12.97 -13.96 -6.76
CA GLY A 105 13.46 -14.65 -5.56
C GLY A 105 12.72 -14.18 -4.32
N GLU A 106 13.45 -13.77 -3.28
CA GLU A 106 12.84 -13.16 -2.08
C GLU A 106 12.89 -11.65 -2.20
N THR A 107 11.72 -11.03 -2.17
CA THR A 107 11.52 -9.58 -2.29
C THR A 107 10.95 -9.04 -0.98
N ASP A 108 11.54 -7.95 -0.49
CA ASP A 108 11.08 -7.26 0.71
C ASP A 108 10.09 -6.14 0.36
N TYR A 109 9.04 -6.02 1.16
CA TYR A 109 8.02 -5.00 1.05
C TYR A 109 7.90 -4.25 2.36
N LEU A 110 7.82 -2.92 2.27
CA LEU A 110 7.37 -2.06 3.37
C LEU A 110 5.93 -1.64 3.10
N ILE A 111 5.03 -1.94 4.02
CA ILE A 111 3.60 -1.65 3.90
C ILE A 111 3.24 -0.63 4.97
N PHE A 112 2.58 0.44 4.56
CA PHE A 112 1.94 1.41 5.45
C PHE A 112 0.45 1.47 5.12
N ALA A 113 -0.36 1.31 6.14
CA ALA A 113 -1.80 1.09 6.03
C ALA A 113 -2.57 2.05 6.94
N LEU A 114 -3.62 2.65 6.38
CA LEU A 114 -4.60 3.46 7.07
C LEU A 114 -5.93 2.69 7.10
N PRO A 115 -6.48 2.38 8.28
CA PRO A 115 -7.77 1.68 8.35
C PRO A 115 -8.89 2.54 7.75
N MET A 116 -9.64 1.99 6.79
CA MET A 116 -10.75 2.69 6.14
C MET A 116 -11.81 3.19 7.14
N PRO A 117 -12.23 2.41 8.15
CA PRO A 117 -13.20 2.89 9.14
C PRO A 117 -12.71 4.11 9.95
N ALA A 118 -11.40 4.24 10.14
CA ALA A 118 -10.83 5.41 10.83
C ALA A 118 -10.74 6.61 9.89
N LEU A 119 -10.38 6.39 8.62
CA LEU A 119 -10.41 7.42 7.58
C LEU A 119 -11.80 8.01 7.41
N GLU A 120 -12.82 7.17 7.27
CA GLU A 120 -14.23 7.58 7.12
C GLU A 120 -14.73 8.43 8.30
N LYS A 121 -14.30 8.11 9.53
CA LYS A 121 -14.68 8.84 10.75
C LYS A 121 -13.97 10.19 10.89
N ALA A 122 -12.67 10.24 10.59
CA ALA A 122 -11.81 11.35 10.93
C ALA A 122 -11.66 12.38 9.80
N CYS A 123 -11.80 11.94 8.55
CA CYS A 123 -11.49 12.75 7.39
C CYS A 123 -12.78 13.14 6.69
N SER A 124 -13.09 14.45 6.74
CA SER A 124 -14.24 15.01 6.01
C SER A 124 -14.16 14.76 4.50
N LEU A 125 -12.96 14.56 3.97
CA LEU A 125 -12.72 14.22 2.58
C LEU A 125 -13.26 12.81 2.24
N VAL A 126 -13.23 11.87 3.18
CA VAL A 126 -13.63 10.46 2.97
C VAL A 126 -15.11 10.22 3.30
N ALA A 127 -15.78 11.14 4.00
CA ALA A 127 -17.18 10.99 4.40
C ALA A 127 -18.18 10.90 3.22
N ASP A 128 -17.79 11.32 2.00
CA ASP A 128 -18.62 11.27 0.78
C ASP A 128 -18.48 9.95 -0.04
N MET A 129 -18.11 8.84 0.60
CA MET A 129 -17.90 7.52 -0.01
C MET A 129 -19.14 6.81 -0.61
N THR A 130 -20.27 7.50 -0.84
CA THR A 130 -21.49 6.82 -1.33
C THR A 130 -21.35 6.28 -2.76
N PRO A 131 -21.82 5.06 -3.07
CA PRO A 131 -21.55 4.38 -4.36
C PRO A 131 -22.34 4.93 -5.56
N ALA A 132 -22.96 6.10 -5.43
CA ALA A 132 -23.86 6.65 -6.42
C ALA A 132 -23.14 7.59 -7.39
N GLY A 133 -22.20 7.03 -8.16
CA GLY A 133 -21.82 7.53 -9.48
C GLY A 133 -21.12 8.89 -9.56
N GLY A 134 -19.83 8.85 -9.89
CA GLY A 134 -19.29 9.76 -10.90
C GLY A 134 -18.51 10.99 -10.43
N LEU A 135 -18.19 11.14 -9.15
CA LEU A 135 -17.27 12.19 -8.72
C LEU A 135 -15.87 11.62 -8.50
N ASP A 136 -14.93 12.19 -9.25
CA ASP A 136 -13.50 12.21 -8.96
C ASP A 136 -13.31 12.46 -7.46
N PRO A 137 -12.90 11.46 -6.67
CA PRO A 137 -12.77 11.65 -5.26
C PRO A 137 -11.52 12.51 -5.04
N LEU A 138 -11.70 13.83 -4.99
CA LEU A 138 -10.63 14.79 -4.65
C LEU A 138 -9.88 14.32 -3.39
N TRP A 139 -10.61 13.74 -2.44
CA TRP A 139 -10.07 13.08 -1.26
C TRP A 139 -9.01 12.04 -1.56
N ARG A 140 -9.22 11.22 -2.59
CA ARG A 140 -8.33 10.14 -2.96
C ARG A 140 -7.07 10.69 -3.60
N ARG A 141 -7.17 11.72 -4.44
CA ARG A 141 -5.98 12.38 -5.01
C ARG A 141 -5.12 13.01 -3.92
N GLU A 142 -5.73 13.70 -2.96
CA GLU A 142 -5.00 14.30 -1.84
C GLU A 142 -4.35 13.22 -0.96
N LEU A 143 -5.08 12.13 -0.67
CA LEU A 143 -4.57 11.00 0.08
C LEU A 143 -3.43 10.28 -0.66
N GLU A 144 -3.57 10.03 -1.96
CA GLU A 144 -2.53 9.43 -2.80
C GLU A 144 -1.29 10.32 -2.88
N ALA A 145 -1.46 11.63 -3.04
CA ALA A 145 -0.34 12.57 -3.06
C ALA A 145 0.38 12.62 -1.70
N TRP A 146 -0.36 12.53 -0.60
CA TRP A 146 0.21 12.46 0.75
C TRP A 146 0.97 11.15 0.99
N LEU A 147 0.40 10.00 0.60
CA LEU A 147 1.09 8.70 0.65
C LEU A 147 2.32 8.68 -0.26
N ALA A 148 2.24 9.31 -1.44
CA ALA A 148 3.38 9.47 -2.34
C ALA A 148 4.48 10.33 -1.70
N ALA A 149 4.14 11.34 -0.89
CA ALA A 149 5.12 12.10 -0.13
C ALA A 149 5.82 11.24 0.94
N LEU A 150 5.09 10.34 1.62
CA LEU A 150 5.72 9.35 2.51
C LEU A 150 6.68 8.43 1.76
N GLY A 151 6.27 7.92 0.59
CA GLY A 151 7.13 7.09 -0.24
C GLY A 151 8.40 7.82 -0.70
N ARG A 152 8.29 9.09 -1.12
CA ARG A 152 9.47 9.92 -1.44
C ARG A 152 10.40 10.15 -0.24
N HIS A 153 9.83 10.29 0.96
CA HIS A 153 10.63 10.41 2.18
C HIS A 153 11.43 9.12 2.46
N VAL A 154 10.80 7.96 2.30
CA VAL A 154 11.50 6.66 2.38
C VAL A 154 12.60 6.58 1.31
N ASP A 155 12.31 7.01 0.08
CA ASP A 155 13.25 6.97 -1.04
C ASP A 155 14.53 7.78 -0.78
N GLY A 156 14.40 8.91 -0.09
CA GLY A 156 15.54 9.74 0.33
C GLY A 156 16.52 9.03 1.27
N CYS A 157 16.11 7.92 1.89
CA CYS A 157 16.95 7.08 2.74
C CYS A 157 17.28 5.72 2.11
N VAL A 158 16.30 5.08 1.48
CA VAL A 158 16.40 3.76 0.85
C VAL A 158 15.76 3.83 -0.52
N ALA A 159 16.59 3.90 -1.56
CA ALA A 159 16.10 3.91 -2.92
C ALA A 159 15.34 2.61 -3.26
N PHE A 160 14.19 2.77 -3.90
CA PHE A 160 13.37 1.68 -4.41
C PHE A 160 12.93 1.91 -5.86
N LYS A 161 12.41 0.83 -6.50
CA LYS A 161 12.00 0.86 -7.91
C LYS A 161 10.54 1.28 -8.09
N ALA A 162 9.65 0.77 -7.24
CA ALA A 162 8.23 1.06 -7.31
C ALA A 162 7.57 1.07 -5.92
N ALA A 163 6.50 1.86 -5.80
CA ALA A 163 5.51 1.71 -4.74
C ALA A 163 4.10 1.84 -5.30
N TYR A 164 3.15 1.16 -4.67
CA TYR A 164 1.76 1.05 -5.11
C TYR A 164 0.85 1.65 -4.06
N ILE A 165 -0.10 2.50 -4.46
CA ILE A 165 -0.93 3.29 -3.55
C ILE A 165 -2.41 3.07 -3.89
N GLY A 166 -3.19 2.59 -2.93
CA GLY A 166 -4.61 2.32 -3.18
C GLY A 166 -5.26 1.43 -2.14
N PHE A 167 -6.44 0.92 -2.48
CA PHE A 167 -7.11 -0.12 -1.72
C PHE A 167 -6.55 -1.48 -2.13
N LEU A 168 -5.89 -2.19 -1.21
CA LEU A 168 -5.19 -3.46 -1.47
C LEU A 168 -4.26 -3.41 -2.70
N PRO A 169 -3.31 -2.46 -2.78
CA PRO A 169 -2.58 -2.16 -4.01
C PRO A 169 -1.44 -3.15 -4.33
N PHE A 170 -1.40 -4.30 -3.66
CA PHE A 170 -0.38 -5.32 -3.91
C PHE A 170 -0.45 -5.81 -5.37
N PRO A 171 0.66 -5.81 -6.12
CA PRO A 171 0.70 -6.51 -7.39
C PRO A 171 0.45 -8.01 -7.15
N ILE A 172 -0.52 -8.58 -7.85
CA ILE A 172 -1.08 -9.90 -7.54
C ILE A 172 -0.33 -10.95 -8.37
N GLY A 173 0.72 -11.53 -7.78
CA GLY A 173 1.19 -12.88 -8.12
C GLY A 173 2.64 -12.98 -8.57
N ASP A 174 3.08 -14.22 -8.78
CA ASP A 174 4.46 -14.62 -9.10
C ASP A 174 5.02 -13.99 -10.40
N VAL A 175 4.19 -13.26 -11.16
CA VAL A 175 4.48 -12.76 -12.51
C VAL A 175 4.43 -11.23 -12.61
N GLU A 176 3.68 -10.52 -11.75
CA GLU A 176 3.49 -9.07 -11.84
C GLU A 176 4.53 -8.32 -11.00
N THR A 177 5.80 -8.35 -11.42
CA THR A 177 6.82 -7.49 -10.83
C THR A 177 6.73 -6.06 -11.38
N ALA A 178 7.39 -5.10 -10.73
CA ALA A 178 7.50 -3.75 -11.27
C ALA A 178 8.11 -3.75 -12.70
N GLU A 179 9.08 -4.61 -12.97
CA GLU A 179 9.67 -4.75 -14.30
C GLU A 179 8.65 -5.22 -15.34
N HIS A 180 7.76 -6.15 -14.97
CA HIS A 180 6.71 -6.63 -15.85
C HIS A 180 5.65 -5.54 -16.09
N LEU A 181 5.16 -4.93 -15.02
CA LEU A 181 4.08 -3.92 -15.07
C LEU A 181 4.50 -2.68 -15.88
N PHE A 182 5.77 -2.28 -15.79
CA PHE A 182 6.29 -1.06 -16.39
C PHE A 182 7.17 -1.32 -17.62
N ALA A 183 7.19 -2.54 -18.18
CA ALA A 183 8.00 -2.90 -19.35
C ALA A 183 7.73 -2.01 -20.58
N GLY A 184 6.49 -1.51 -20.71
CA GLY A 184 6.05 -0.59 -21.77
C GLY A 184 5.94 0.87 -21.33
N GLY A 185 6.52 1.23 -20.19
CA GLY A 185 6.27 2.49 -19.50
C GLY A 185 5.07 2.41 -18.53
N VAL A 186 4.73 3.54 -17.92
CA VAL A 186 3.62 3.61 -16.96
C VAL A 186 2.27 3.46 -17.67
N PRO A 187 1.39 2.52 -17.24
CA PRO A 187 0.07 2.34 -17.85
C PRO A 187 -0.74 3.63 -17.86
N ALA A 188 -1.41 3.94 -18.98
CA ALA A 188 -2.24 5.15 -19.10
C ALA A 188 -3.50 5.09 -18.21
N GLU A 189 -4.13 3.91 -18.15
CA GLU A 189 -5.25 3.59 -17.27
C GLU A 189 -4.73 2.87 -16.03
N ARG A 190 -5.06 3.38 -14.84
CA ARG A 190 -4.54 2.88 -13.57
C ARG A 190 -5.66 2.86 -12.54
N CYS A 191 -5.88 1.71 -11.91
CA CYS A 191 -6.85 1.53 -10.81
C CYS A 191 -6.26 1.81 -9.41
N VAL A 192 -4.94 1.93 -9.34
CA VAL A 192 -4.16 2.36 -8.19
C VAL A 192 -3.12 3.40 -8.63
N ALA A 193 -2.62 4.20 -7.71
CA ALA A 193 -1.55 5.14 -7.99
C ALA A 193 -0.18 4.48 -7.80
N TYR A 194 0.85 5.05 -8.41
CA TYR A 194 2.21 4.53 -8.35
C TYR A 194 3.20 5.63 -7.96
N LEU A 195 4.23 5.24 -7.21
CA LEU A 195 5.55 5.85 -7.34
C LEU A 195 6.38 4.92 -8.21
N TYR A 196 6.97 5.41 -9.29
CA TYR A 196 7.80 4.60 -10.17
C TYR A 196 9.07 5.34 -10.54
N ARG A 197 10.20 4.62 -10.47
CA ARG A 197 11.49 5.17 -10.88
C ARG A 197 11.71 4.93 -12.35
N GLU A 198 11.60 6.02 -13.12
CA GLU A 198 12.09 6.10 -14.49
C GLU A 198 13.47 6.78 -14.46
N ASP A 199 14.48 6.09 -14.99
CA ASP A 199 15.88 6.51 -14.89
C ASP A 199 16.33 6.84 -13.45
N ALA A 200 16.59 8.12 -13.17
CA ALA A 200 17.11 8.61 -11.90
C ALA A 200 16.03 9.25 -11.00
N SER A 201 14.84 9.56 -11.52
CA SER A 201 13.77 10.25 -10.80
C SER A 201 12.67 9.31 -10.35
N LEU A 202 12.23 9.46 -9.09
CA LEU A 202 11.03 8.80 -8.58
C LEU A 202 9.81 9.69 -8.86
N GLU A 203 8.96 9.26 -9.79
CA GLU A 203 7.80 10.01 -10.24
C GLU A 203 6.50 9.46 -9.67
N PHE A 204 5.51 10.34 -9.49
CA PHE A 204 4.20 9.99 -8.97
C PHE A 204 3.17 9.97 -10.09
N PHE A 205 2.48 8.85 -10.22
CA PHE A 205 1.45 8.60 -11.23
C PHE A 205 0.13 8.34 -10.53
N PRO A 206 -0.80 9.31 -10.48
CA PRO A 206 -2.07 9.15 -9.75
C PRO A 206 -2.99 8.13 -10.44
N THR A 207 -3.98 7.62 -9.71
CA THR A 207 -5.03 6.76 -10.27
C THR A 207 -5.80 7.52 -11.37
N THR A 208 -6.13 6.84 -12.46
CA THR A 208 -6.85 7.44 -13.62
C THR A 208 -8.15 6.73 -13.98
N HIS A 209 -8.37 5.51 -13.46
CA HIS A 209 -9.55 4.71 -13.71
C HIS A 209 -10.14 4.22 -12.39
N TRP A 210 -11.44 4.44 -12.21
CA TRP A 210 -12.19 4.05 -11.01
C TRP A 210 -13.12 2.90 -11.40
N SER A 211 -12.87 1.70 -10.86
CA SER A 211 -13.70 0.50 -11.06
C SER A 211 -14.60 0.25 -9.87
#